data_AF-A0A9X1IHK1-F1
#
_entry.id   AF-A0A9X1IHK1-F1
#
_cell.length_a   1.000
_cell.length_b   1.000
_cell.length_c   1.000
_cell.angle_alpha   90.00
_cell.angle_beta   90.00
_cell.angle_gamma   90.00
#
_symmetry.space_group_name_H-M   'P 1'
#
loop_
_entity.id
_entity.type
_entity.pdbx_description
1 polymer ?
#
loop_
_entity_poly.entity_id
_entity_poly.type
_entity_poly.pdbx_seq_one_letter_code
_entity_poly.pdbx_strand_id
1 'polypeptide(L)'
;MKDRAELTTALRKVGKKFDVSTGGNWSAKQRSEVVEIIVSEISSCFIDRKDGDPATDLWTTQFENLLYQSLTEQQLYDFKQGFLILDGTHKLDEKSFSKIMRTLAAMPNTKQPSRGYVVVGVADKEATAKTVEALYGVSSLKRGNFYVVGIDHEIQHIAKDADEFLLKIKQKIGAENMSDEYKAHIQKEFRFFRYNGKTVLAFVVDTLEKPCHYQGGFFQRLGSNVEPIPVEQYATFFAQYAKRGLH
;
A
#
# COMPACT_ATOMS: atom_id res chain seq x y z
N MET A 1 -11.83 11.77 20.84
CA MET A 1 -11.17 11.63 22.16
C MET A 1 -12.07 12.29 23.19
N LYS A 2 -12.43 11.58 24.27
CA LYS A 2 -13.36 12.07 25.30
C LYS A 2 -12.71 13.11 26.22
N ASP A 3 -11.52 12.80 26.74
CA ASP A 3 -10.79 13.67 27.67
C ASP A 3 -9.28 13.34 27.67
N ARG A 4 -8.42 14.37 27.64
CA ARG A 4 -6.95 14.25 27.76
C ARG A 4 -6.50 13.81 29.15
N ALA A 5 -7.21 14.22 30.19
CA ALA A 5 -6.87 13.87 31.58
C ALA A 5 -7.13 12.39 31.86
N GLU A 6 -8.24 11.85 31.33
CA GLU A 6 -8.56 10.42 31.40
C GLU A 6 -7.53 9.57 30.64
N LEU A 7 -7.15 9.96 29.42
CA LEU A 7 -6.11 9.26 28.66
C LEU A 7 -4.77 9.25 29.38
N THR A 8 -4.37 10.39 29.96
CA THR A 8 -3.12 10.50 30.74
C THR A 8 -3.16 9.58 31.97
N THR A 9 -4.31 9.46 32.61
CA THR A 9 -4.52 8.59 33.77
C THR A 9 -4.49 7.11 33.37
N ALA A 10 -5.16 6.74 32.27
CA ALA A 10 -5.15 5.39 31.72
C ALA A 10 -3.71 4.96 31.35
N LEU A 11 -2.95 5.80 30.66
CA LEU A 11 -1.55 5.53 30.30
C LEU A 11 -0.64 5.35 31.54
N ARG A 12 -0.82 6.17 32.59
CA ARG A 12 -0.08 6.01 33.85
C ARG A 12 -0.43 4.72 34.58
N LYS A 13 -1.70 4.29 34.54
CA LYS A 13 -2.16 3.03 35.15
C LYS A 13 -1.59 1.82 34.41
N VAL A 14 -1.57 1.87 33.09
CA VAL A 14 -0.98 0.86 32.21
C VAL A 14 0.53 0.74 32.45
N GLY A 15 1.25 1.86 32.52
CA GLY A 15 2.69 1.86 32.80
C GLY A 15 3.08 1.25 34.16
N LYS A 16 2.17 1.21 35.14
CA LYS A 16 2.37 0.56 36.44
C LYS A 16 2.07 -0.95 36.43
N LYS A 17 1.35 -1.43 35.41
CA LYS A 17 0.98 -2.86 35.28
C LYS A 17 2.05 -3.68 34.56
N PHE A 18 3.01 -3.03 33.91
CA PHE A 18 4.08 -3.71 33.20
C PHE A 18 5.38 -3.65 33.99
N ASP A 19 5.84 -4.81 34.45
CA ASP A 19 7.21 -5.00 34.88
C ASP A 19 8.00 -5.53 33.68
N VAL A 20 8.79 -4.66 33.04
CA VAL A 20 9.65 -5.09 31.93
C VAL A 20 10.81 -5.85 32.57
N SER A 21 10.68 -7.18 32.65
CA SER A 21 11.76 -8.00 33.19
C SER A 21 13.03 -7.78 32.38
N THR A 22 14.10 -7.31 33.04
CA THR A 22 15.40 -7.00 32.43
C THR A 22 16.21 -8.24 32.07
N GLY A 23 15.58 -9.37 31.78
CA GLY A 23 16.27 -10.59 31.37
C GLY A 23 15.34 -11.75 31.03
N GLY A 24 15.48 -12.27 29.80
CA GLY A 24 15.06 -13.61 29.40
C GLY A 24 13.64 -13.75 28.84
N ASN A 25 13.56 -13.91 27.50
CA ASN A 25 12.41 -14.38 26.71
C ASN A 25 11.08 -13.62 26.87
N TRP A 26 11.00 -12.45 26.22
CA TRP A 26 9.73 -11.83 25.83
C TRP A 26 9.16 -12.56 24.60
N SER A 27 8.36 -13.60 24.88
CA SER A 27 7.68 -14.41 23.86
C SER A 27 6.66 -13.59 23.06
N ALA A 28 6.33 -14.04 21.85
CA ALA A 28 5.30 -13.39 21.02
C ALA A 28 3.93 -13.33 21.73
N LYS A 29 3.59 -14.36 22.53
CA LYS A 29 2.36 -14.41 23.32
C LYS A 29 2.28 -13.29 24.36
N GLN A 30 3.36 -13.07 25.12
CA GLN A 30 3.43 -11.98 26.09
C GLN A 30 3.37 -10.60 25.43
N ARG A 31 3.88 -10.43 24.19
CA ARG A 31 3.71 -9.16 23.45
C ARG A 31 2.26 -8.92 23.10
N SER A 32 1.56 -9.93 22.58
CA SER A 32 0.15 -9.82 22.22
C SER A 32 -0.72 -9.50 23.43
N GLU A 33 -0.51 -10.19 24.57
CA GLU A 33 -1.24 -9.93 25.81
C GLU A 33 -1.03 -8.49 26.32
N VAL A 34 0.21 -7.99 26.27
CA VAL A 34 0.53 -6.60 26.63
C VAL A 34 -0.18 -5.61 25.71
N VAL A 35 -0.17 -5.86 24.40
CA VAL A 35 -0.85 -5.02 23.41
C VAL A 35 -2.36 -5.01 23.66
N GLU A 36 -2.98 -6.16 23.92
CA GLU A 36 -4.42 -6.25 24.22
C GLU A 36 -4.80 -5.47 25.49
N ILE A 37 -3.99 -5.55 26.54
CA ILE A 37 -4.20 -4.78 27.78
C ILE A 37 -4.12 -3.27 27.53
N ILE A 38 -3.12 -2.83 26.74
CA ILE A 38 -2.97 -1.41 26.38
C ILE A 38 -4.19 -0.94 25.60
N VAL A 39 -4.57 -1.68 24.55
CA VAL A 39 -5.71 -1.35 23.71
C VAL A 39 -6.98 -1.28 24.54
N SER A 40 -7.25 -2.28 25.39
CA SER A 40 -8.42 -2.32 26.26
C SER A 40 -8.52 -1.11 27.18
N GLU A 41 -7.44 -0.74 27.86
CA GLU A 41 -7.49 0.35 28.84
C GLU A 41 -7.68 1.71 28.15
N ILE A 42 -6.99 1.96 27.03
CA ILE A 42 -7.07 3.27 26.37
C ILE A 42 -8.34 3.42 25.51
N SER A 43 -8.93 2.33 25.02
CA SER A 43 -10.12 2.36 24.13
C SER A 43 -11.28 3.14 24.75
N SER A 44 -11.45 3.02 26.07
CA SER A 44 -12.50 3.73 26.82
C SER A 44 -12.40 5.26 26.75
N CYS A 45 -11.19 5.80 26.56
CA CYS A 45 -10.89 7.23 26.46
C CYS A 45 -11.17 7.82 25.06
N PHE A 46 -11.47 6.97 24.08
CA PHE A 46 -11.84 7.39 22.74
C PHE A 46 -13.37 7.33 22.56
N ILE A 47 -13.87 8.19 21.69
CA ILE A 47 -15.24 8.12 21.18
C ILE A 47 -15.12 7.65 19.74
N ASP A 48 -16.02 6.75 19.35
CA ASP A 48 -16.24 6.48 17.93
C ASP A 48 -16.66 7.80 17.27
N ARG A 49 -15.96 8.14 16.19
CA ARG A 49 -16.26 9.35 15.43
C ARG A 49 -17.56 9.12 14.67
N LYS A 50 -18.53 10.03 14.80
CA LYS A 50 -19.84 9.89 14.16
C LYS A 50 -19.84 10.21 12.66
N ASP A 51 -18.76 10.82 12.16
CA ASP A 51 -18.65 11.29 10.78
C ASP A 51 -17.39 10.71 10.13
N GLY A 52 -17.58 9.71 9.28
CA GLY A 52 -16.56 9.00 8.53
C GLY A 52 -16.95 7.53 8.32
N ASP A 53 -16.85 7.02 7.09
CA ASP A 53 -16.88 5.57 6.88
C ASP A 53 -15.64 4.98 7.58
N PRO A 54 -15.79 4.08 8.58
CA PRO A 54 -14.67 3.47 9.30
C PRO A 54 -13.61 2.87 8.37
N ALA A 55 -14.01 2.38 7.19
CA ALA A 55 -13.08 1.89 6.18
C ALA A 55 -12.20 3.01 5.58
N THR A 56 -12.77 4.20 5.37
CA THR A 56 -12.04 5.37 4.87
C THR A 56 -11.05 5.90 5.90
N ASP A 57 -11.43 5.91 7.18
CA ASP A 57 -10.56 6.34 8.28
C ASP A 57 -9.39 5.36 8.50
N LEU A 58 -9.66 4.05 8.37
CA LEU A 58 -8.64 3.00 8.44
C LEU A 58 -7.62 3.16 7.31
N TRP A 59 -8.07 3.34 6.06
CA TRP A 59 -7.18 3.49 4.92
C TRP A 59 -6.41 4.81 4.92
N THR A 60 -7.00 5.89 5.46
CA THR A 60 -6.29 7.16 5.67
C THR A 60 -5.10 6.95 6.61
N THR A 61 -5.32 6.30 7.74
CA THR A 61 -4.27 6.01 8.73
C THR A 61 -3.22 5.07 8.15
N GLN A 62 -3.66 4.00 7.46
CA GLN A 62 -2.78 3.07 6.80
C GLN A 62 -1.92 3.77 5.76
N PHE A 63 -2.50 4.64 4.92
CA PHE A 63 -1.77 5.39 3.92
C PHE A 63 -0.69 6.30 4.52
N GLU A 64 -0.97 6.98 5.63
CA GLU A 64 0.07 7.75 6.34
C GLU A 64 1.21 6.85 6.81
N ASN A 65 0.90 5.69 7.38
CA ASN A 65 1.91 4.71 7.77
C ASN A 65 2.73 4.22 6.57
N LEU A 66 2.10 3.96 5.42
CA LEU A 66 2.80 3.58 4.18
C LEU A 66 3.80 4.65 3.75
N LEU A 67 3.39 5.93 3.78
CA LEU A 67 4.28 7.04 3.44
C LEU A 67 5.50 7.08 4.38
N TYR A 68 5.30 6.89 5.69
CA TYR A 68 6.41 6.88 6.65
C TYR A 68 7.31 5.64 6.51
N GLN A 69 6.74 4.43 6.41
CA GLN A 69 7.48 3.16 6.34
C GLN A 69 8.25 3.00 5.03
N SER A 70 7.78 3.61 3.94
CA SER A 70 8.47 3.54 2.65
C SER A 70 9.91 4.05 2.66
N LEU A 71 10.28 4.87 3.65
CA LEU A 71 11.66 5.34 3.85
C LEU A 71 12.61 4.20 4.25
N THR A 72 12.11 3.18 4.94
CA THR A 72 12.91 2.04 5.44
C THR A 72 12.66 0.76 4.64
N GLU A 73 11.47 0.56 4.09
CA GLU A 73 11.02 -0.70 3.48
C GLU A 73 10.69 -0.56 1.99
N GLN A 74 11.63 -0.04 1.21
CA GLN A 74 11.42 0.31 -0.21
C GLN A 74 10.98 -0.84 -1.12
N GLN A 75 11.19 -2.09 -0.70
CA GLN A 75 10.78 -3.28 -1.46
C GLN A 75 9.26 -3.50 -1.44
N LEU A 76 8.55 -3.06 -0.39
CA LEU A 76 7.12 -3.35 -0.22
C LEU A 76 6.21 -2.23 -0.73
N TYR A 77 6.79 -1.08 -1.08
CA TYR A 77 6.03 0.10 -1.46
C TYR A 77 6.55 0.69 -2.78
N ASP A 78 5.63 1.21 -3.59
CA ASP A 78 5.96 2.05 -4.73
C ASP A 78 4.89 3.14 -4.87
N PHE A 79 5.31 4.34 -5.27
CA PHE A 79 4.43 5.49 -5.43
C PHE A 79 4.43 5.95 -6.89
N LYS A 80 3.25 6.33 -7.37
CA LYS A 80 3.04 6.82 -8.73
C LYS A 80 2.15 8.04 -8.71
N GLN A 81 2.51 9.04 -9.51
CA GLN A 81 1.75 10.29 -9.60
C GLN A 81 0.33 10.06 -10.13
N GLY A 82 0.18 9.17 -11.11
CA GLY A 82 -1.04 8.97 -11.89
C GLY A 82 -0.80 7.96 -13.02
N PHE A 83 -1.79 7.81 -13.91
CA PHE A 83 -1.73 6.94 -15.08
C PHE A 83 -1.59 7.71 -16.39
N LEU A 84 -1.77 9.03 -16.42
CA LEU A 84 -1.63 9.83 -17.63
C LEU A 84 -0.16 10.19 -17.90
N ILE A 85 0.14 10.35 -19.18
CA ILE A 85 1.39 10.97 -19.65
C ILE A 85 1.32 12.47 -19.31
N LEU A 86 2.36 12.99 -18.66
CA LEU A 86 2.49 14.39 -18.25
C LEU A 86 2.98 15.30 -19.40
N ASP A 87 2.38 15.16 -20.58
CA ASP A 87 2.68 15.95 -21.79
C ASP A 87 1.48 16.79 -22.27
N GLY A 88 0.38 16.78 -21.51
CA GLY A 88 -0.86 17.48 -21.84
C GLY A 88 -1.75 16.77 -22.87
N THR A 89 -1.35 15.60 -23.40
CA THR A 89 -2.20 14.83 -24.33
C THR A 89 -3.32 14.07 -23.62
N HIS A 90 -3.24 13.95 -22.29
CA HIS A 90 -4.15 13.17 -21.46
C HIS A 90 -4.30 11.70 -21.92
N LYS A 91 -3.26 11.17 -22.57
CA LYS A 91 -3.20 9.75 -22.93
C LYS A 91 -2.75 8.93 -21.73
N LEU A 92 -3.30 7.73 -21.62
CA LEU A 92 -2.86 6.76 -20.63
C LEU A 92 -1.43 6.33 -20.94
N ASP A 93 -0.56 6.35 -19.94
CA ASP A 93 0.78 5.80 -19.99
C ASP A 93 0.72 4.28 -19.80
N GLU A 94 0.44 3.57 -20.89
CA GLU A 94 0.41 2.11 -20.93
C GLU A 94 1.72 1.49 -20.39
N LYS A 95 2.86 2.14 -20.66
CA LYS A 95 4.17 1.67 -20.18
C LYS A 95 4.27 1.80 -18.67
N SER A 96 3.79 2.90 -18.09
CA SER A 96 3.72 3.09 -16.65
C SER A 96 2.77 2.09 -16.01
N PHE A 97 1.61 1.84 -16.60
CA PHE A 97 0.67 0.84 -16.10
C PHE A 97 1.30 -0.56 -16.06
N SER A 98 1.91 -1.02 -17.15
CA SER A 98 2.60 -2.32 -17.15
C SER A 98 3.79 -2.35 -16.18
N LYS A 99 4.49 -1.23 -15.94
CA LYS A 99 5.51 -1.14 -14.88
C LYS A 99 4.92 -1.32 -13.47
N ILE A 100 3.74 -0.76 -13.19
CA ILE A 100 3.02 -0.98 -11.93
C ILE A 100 2.71 -2.47 -11.78
N MET A 101 2.17 -3.10 -12.83
CA MET A 101 1.81 -4.52 -12.82
C MET A 101 3.02 -5.42 -12.65
N ARG A 102 4.13 -5.13 -13.34
CA ARG A 102 5.41 -5.82 -13.13
C ARG A 102 5.93 -5.67 -11.70
N THR A 103 5.76 -4.50 -11.10
CA THR A 103 6.16 -4.24 -9.70
C THR A 103 5.30 -5.05 -8.73
N LEU A 104 3.99 -5.08 -8.93
CA LEU A 104 3.06 -5.90 -8.16
C LEU A 104 3.34 -7.41 -8.33
N ALA A 105 3.80 -7.86 -9.50
CA ALA A 105 4.24 -9.25 -9.68
C ALA A 105 5.55 -9.55 -8.94
N ALA A 106 6.46 -8.57 -8.84
CA ALA A 106 7.78 -8.75 -8.25
C ALA A 106 7.77 -8.76 -6.71
N MET A 107 6.89 -7.97 -6.09
CA MET A 107 6.75 -7.90 -4.63
C MET A 107 6.56 -9.27 -3.96
N PRO A 108 5.55 -10.10 -4.33
CA PRO A 108 5.30 -11.40 -3.70
C PRO A 108 6.37 -12.46 -4.00
N ASN A 109 7.25 -12.21 -4.97
CA ASN A 109 8.36 -13.09 -5.35
C ASN A 109 9.65 -12.82 -4.58
N THR A 110 9.73 -11.70 -3.88
CA THR A 110 10.91 -11.33 -3.08
C THR A 110 11.05 -12.28 -1.89
N LYS A 111 12.19 -12.30 -1.18
CA LYS A 111 12.31 -13.09 0.06
C LYS A 111 11.64 -12.33 1.21
N GLN A 112 10.82 -13.02 2.01
CA GLN A 112 10.02 -12.47 3.12
C GLN A 112 8.90 -11.44 2.78
N PRO A 113 8.18 -11.49 1.64
CA PRO A 113 7.06 -10.59 1.43
C PRO A 113 5.81 -11.18 2.10
N SER A 114 5.12 -10.35 2.87
CA SER A 114 3.79 -10.65 3.40
C SER A 114 2.74 -9.92 2.57
N ARG A 115 2.98 -8.63 2.30
CA ARG A 115 2.04 -7.73 1.62
C ARG A 115 2.78 -6.54 1.01
N GLY A 116 2.50 -6.23 -0.25
CA GLY A 116 3.06 -5.11 -1.00
C GLY A 116 2.00 -4.14 -1.50
N TYR A 117 2.40 -2.90 -1.77
CA TYR A 117 1.50 -1.82 -2.16
C TYR A 117 2.10 -0.98 -3.28
N VAL A 118 1.29 -0.67 -4.30
CA VAL A 118 1.58 0.41 -5.23
C VAL A 118 0.49 1.46 -5.13
N VAL A 119 0.86 2.67 -4.70
CA VAL A 119 -0.10 3.74 -4.44
C VAL A 119 -0.01 4.82 -5.52
N VAL A 120 -1.15 5.11 -6.14
CA VAL A 120 -1.32 6.05 -7.25
C VAL A 120 -2.04 7.31 -6.77
N GLY A 121 -1.58 8.47 -7.23
CA GLY A 121 -1.97 9.79 -6.72
C GLY A 121 -0.90 10.41 -5.83
N VAL A 122 0.33 9.90 -5.86
CA VAL A 122 1.45 10.33 -5.02
C VAL A 122 2.71 10.49 -5.87
N ALA A 123 3.22 11.71 -5.97
CA ALA A 123 4.50 12.00 -6.58
C ALA A 123 5.65 11.86 -5.57
N ASP A 124 6.73 11.23 -6.00
CA ASP A 124 7.98 11.04 -5.26
C ASP A 124 8.90 12.28 -5.32
N LYS A 125 8.68 13.15 -6.30
CA LYS A 125 9.47 14.36 -6.55
C LYS A 125 8.58 15.59 -6.66
N GLU A 126 9.07 16.69 -6.11
CA GLU A 126 8.39 17.99 -6.18
C GLU A 126 8.21 18.46 -7.64
N ALA A 127 9.20 18.23 -8.50
CA ALA A 127 9.12 18.57 -9.92
C ALA A 127 7.93 17.89 -10.60
N THR A 128 7.74 16.59 -10.37
CA THR A 128 6.60 15.83 -10.88
C THR A 128 5.29 16.39 -10.36
N ALA A 129 5.21 16.71 -9.06
CA ALA A 129 4.03 17.30 -8.46
C ALA A 129 3.68 18.65 -9.12
N LYS A 130 4.67 19.54 -9.28
CA LYS A 130 4.50 20.84 -9.96
C LYS A 130 4.04 20.70 -11.40
N THR A 131 4.52 19.71 -12.13
CA THR A 131 4.04 19.42 -13.50
C THR A 131 2.56 19.04 -13.48
N VAL A 132 2.12 18.21 -12.54
CA VAL A 132 0.71 17.83 -12.38
C VAL A 132 -0.14 19.05 -12.00
N GLU A 133 0.32 19.87 -11.05
CA GLU A 133 -0.37 21.12 -10.66
C GLU A 133 -0.55 22.06 -11.85
N ALA A 134 0.50 22.25 -12.66
CA ALA A 134 0.47 23.14 -13.82
C ALA A 134 -0.44 22.62 -14.95
N LEU A 135 -0.45 21.32 -15.21
CA LEU A 135 -1.26 20.72 -16.27
C LEU A 135 -2.75 20.66 -15.93
N TYR A 136 -3.08 20.39 -14.66
CA TYR A 136 -4.45 20.04 -14.28
C TYR A 136 -5.09 21.04 -13.30
N GLY A 137 -4.38 22.09 -12.89
CA GLY A 137 -4.90 23.10 -11.96
C GLY A 137 -5.19 22.55 -10.56
N VAL A 138 -4.60 21.41 -10.20
CA VAL A 138 -4.73 20.79 -8.88
C VAL A 138 -3.64 21.31 -7.94
N SER A 139 -3.83 21.14 -6.63
CA SER A 139 -2.78 21.35 -5.63
C SER A 139 -2.16 20.02 -5.21
N SER A 140 -0.88 20.01 -4.86
CA SER A 140 -0.25 18.89 -4.16
C SER A 140 -0.22 19.11 -2.66
N LEU A 141 -0.30 18.03 -1.89
CA LEU A 141 -0.20 18.05 -0.43
C LEU A 141 1.09 17.35 -0.01
N LYS A 142 2.03 18.11 0.56
CA LYS A 142 3.31 17.56 1.03
C LYS A 142 3.13 16.70 2.29
N ARG A 143 3.70 15.50 2.27
CA ARG A 143 3.77 14.54 3.39
C ARG A 143 5.15 13.88 3.41
N GLY A 144 6.00 14.31 4.35
CA GLY A 144 7.41 13.91 4.36
C GLY A 144 8.11 14.30 3.06
N ASN A 145 8.65 13.30 2.36
CA ASN A 145 9.31 13.45 1.07
C ASN A 145 8.37 13.29 -0.14
N PHE A 146 7.09 13.01 0.10
CA PHE A 146 6.10 12.75 -0.93
C PHE A 146 5.13 13.91 -1.11
N TYR A 147 4.50 13.95 -2.29
CA TYR A 147 3.55 14.97 -2.69
C TYR A 147 2.26 14.29 -3.17
N VAL A 148 1.21 14.34 -2.35
CA VAL A 148 -0.09 13.74 -2.70
C VAL A 148 -0.82 14.67 -3.66
N VAL A 149 -0.92 14.26 -4.91
CA VAL A 149 -1.60 15.00 -5.99
C VAL A 149 -3.04 14.51 -6.18
N GLY A 150 -3.31 13.26 -5.83
CA GLY A 150 -4.58 12.57 -6.07
C GLY A 150 -4.82 12.24 -7.54
N ILE A 151 -5.89 11.50 -7.80
CA ILE A 151 -6.28 11.02 -9.13
C ILE A 151 -7.63 11.59 -9.61
N ASP A 152 -8.14 12.65 -8.98
CA ASP A 152 -9.42 13.25 -9.38
C ASP A 152 -9.39 13.78 -10.83
N HIS A 153 -8.29 14.42 -11.24
CA HIS A 153 -8.09 14.89 -12.61
C HIS A 153 -7.92 13.72 -13.60
N GLU A 154 -7.27 12.64 -13.18
CA GLU A 154 -7.11 11.42 -13.98
C GLU A 154 -8.46 10.78 -14.32
N ILE A 155 -9.36 10.69 -13.32
CA ILE A 155 -10.72 10.15 -13.51
C ILE A 155 -11.46 10.97 -14.58
N GLN A 156 -11.40 12.30 -14.50
CA GLN A 156 -12.08 13.20 -15.45
C GLN A 156 -11.62 13.03 -16.91
N HIS A 157 -10.37 12.64 -17.12
CA HIS A 157 -9.80 12.45 -18.46
C HIS A 157 -9.92 11.00 -18.97
N ILE A 158 -9.91 10.02 -18.07
CA ILE A 158 -9.93 8.59 -18.42
C ILE A 158 -11.36 8.05 -18.52
N ALA A 159 -12.30 8.57 -17.73
CA ALA A 159 -13.65 8.05 -17.57
C ALA A 159 -14.68 9.16 -17.31
N LYS A 160 -15.98 8.82 -17.34
CA LYS A 160 -17.05 9.78 -17.02
C LYS A 160 -17.22 9.97 -15.52
N ASP A 161 -16.97 8.92 -14.74
CA ASP A 161 -17.12 8.89 -13.30
C ASP A 161 -16.14 7.89 -12.66
N ALA A 162 -16.16 7.83 -11.33
CA ALA A 162 -15.29 6.93 -10.57
C ALA A 162 -15.59 5.45 -10.84
N ASP A 163 -16.85 5.06 -11.08
CA ASP A 163 -17.21 3.66 -11.29
C ASP A 163 -16.70 3.15 -12.64
N GLU A 164 -16.86 3.95 -13.70
CA GLU A 164 -16.30 3.65 -15.02
C GLU A 164 -14.77 3.64 -14.97
N PHE A 165 -14.15 4.54 -14.21
CA PHE A 165 -12.71 4.53 -13.99
C PHE A 165 -12.25 3.22 -13.34
N LEU A 166 -12.91 2.80 -12.26
CA LEU A 166 -12.60 1.55 -11.57
C LEU A 166 -12.79 0.33 -12.48
N LEU A 167 -13.84 0.33 -13.30
CA LEU A 167 -14.08 -0.72 -14.29
C LEU A 167 -12.94 -0.78 -15.32
N LYS A 168 -12.51 0.36 -15.87
CA LYS A 168 -11.39 0.45 -16.80
C LYS A 168 -10.10 -0.07 -16.18
N ILE A 169 -9.79 0.33 -14.95
CA ILE A 169 -8.60 -0.18 -14.24
C ILE A 169 -8.68 -1.70 -14.05
N LYS A 170 -9.83 -2.25 -13.64
CA LYS A 170 -10.03 -3.71 -13.53
C LYS A 170 -9.80 -4.42 -14.87
N GLN A 171 -10.38 -3.90 -15.95
CA GLN A 171 -10.19 -4.45 -17.30
C GLN A 171 -8.72 -4.44 -17.72
N LYS A 172 -7.99 -3.35 -17.44
CA LYS A 172 -6.56 -3.27 -17.73
C LYS A 172 -5.73 -4.26 -16.93
N ILE A 173 -6.02 -4.44 -15.64
CA ILE A 173 -5.40 -5.53 -14.85
C ILE A 173 -5.68 -6.89 -15.49
N GLY A 174 -6.93 -7.14 -15.90
CA GLY A 174 -7.34 -8.40 -16.50
C GLY A 174 -6.60 -8.74 -17.80
N ALA A 175 -6.25 -7.71 -18.58
CA ALA A 175 -5.54 -7.82 -19.86
C ALA A 175 -4.02 -8.05 -19.72
N GLU A 176 -3.46 -7.89 -18.52
CA GLU A 176 -2.03 -8.09 -18.29
C GLU A 176 -1.65 -9.58 -18.31
N ASN A 177 -0.46 -9.88 -18.85
CA ASN A 177 0.11 -11.22 -18.85
C ASN A 177 0.75 -11.53 -17.49
N MET A 178 -0.09 -11.68 -16.48
CA MET A 178 0.23 -12.00 -15.09
C MET A 178 -0.56 -13.25 -14.67
N SER A 179 -0.05 -14.02 -13.69
CA SER A 179 -0.80 -15.09 -13.03
C SER A 179 -2.24 -14.68 -12.67
N ASP A 180 -3.22 -15.49 -13.06
CA ASP A 180 -4.65 -15.17 -12.91
C ASP A 180 -5.06 -15.02 -11.44
N GLU A 181 -4.48 -15.81 -10.52
CA GLU A 181 -4.76 -15.71 -9.10
C GLU A 181 -4.34 -14.36 -8.52
N TYR A 182 -3.21 -13.82 -8.99
CA TYR A 182 -2.72 -12.50 -8.60
C TYR A 182 -3.55 -11.37 -9.22
N LYS A 183 -3.98 -11.50 -10.49
CA LYS A 183 -4.90 -10.52 -11.10
C LYS A 183 -6.22 -10.44 -10.33
N ALA A 184 -6.81 -11.58 -10.01
CA ALA A 184 -8.05 -11.66 -9.23
C ALA A 184 -7.86 -11.08 -7.82
N HIS A 185 -6.75 -11.40 -7.16
CA HIS A 185 -6.40 -10.87 -5.85
C HIS A 185 -6.26 -9.34 -5.88
N ILE A 186 -5.46 -8.78 -6.81
CA ILE A 186 -5.27 -7.32 -6.94
C ILE A 186 -6.59 -6.62 -7.23
N GLN A 187 -7.44 -7.17 -8.11
CA GLN A 187 -8.76 -6.62 -8.42
C GLN A 187 -9.72 -6.61 -7.23
N LYS A 188 -9.58 -7.56 -6.29
CA LYS A 188 -10.36 -7.64 -5.07
C LYS A 188 -9.82 -6.73 -3.97
N GLU A 189 -8.50 -6.64 -3.86
CA GLU A 189 -7.83 -5.98 -2.74
C GLU A 189 -7.41 -4.54 -3.01
N PHE A 190 -7.50 -4.03 -4.25
CA PHE A 190 -7.25 -2.61 -4.48
C PHE A 190 -8.26 -1.73 -3.72
N ARG A 191 -7.83 -0.53 -3.35
CA ARG A 191 -8.60 0.39 -2.52
C ARG A 191 -8.58 1.77 -3.11
N PHE A 192 -9.76 2.37 -3.12
CA PHE A 192 -10.00 3.70 -3.61
C PHE A 192 -10.55 4.52 -2.46
N PHE A 193 -9.81 5.53 -1.99
CA PHE A 193 -10.11 6.24 -0.75
C PHE A 193 -9.81 7.73 -0.87
N ARG A 194 -10.44 8.51 0.01
CA ARG A 194 -10.25 9.95 0.11
C ARG A 194 -9.20 10.27 1.17
N TYR A 195 -8.20 11.07 0.81
CA TYR A 195 -7.17 11.58 1.71
C TYR A 195 -7.08 13.10 1.60
N ASN A 196 -7.47 13.82 2.66
CA ASN A 196 -7.41 15.30 2.72
C ASN A 196 -8.00 15.98 1.47
N GLY A 197 -9.17 15.53 1.02
CA GLY A 197 -9.81 16.10 -0.18
C GLY A 197 -9.11 15.73 -1.50
N LYS A 198 -8.37 14.62 -1.54
CA LYS A 198 -7.78 14.05 -2.75
C LYS A 198 -8.11 12.57 -2.85
N THR A 199 -8.42 12.08 -4.05
CA THR A 199 -8.72 10.67 -4.25
C THR A 199 -7.43 9.92 -4.54
N VAL A 200 -7.22 8.78 -3.89
CA VAL A 200 -6.00 7.97 -3.99
C VAL A 200 -6.40 6.52 -4.28
N LEU A 201 -5.61 5.84 -5.10
CA LEU A 201 -5.80 4.42 -5.44
C LEU A 201 -4.60 3.63 -4.94
N ALA A 202 -4.83 2.63 -4.10
CA ALA A 202 -3.80 1.68 -3.67
C ALA A 202 -4.06 0.30 -4.27
N PHE A 203 -3.12 -0.20 -5.07
CA PHE A 203 -3.06 -1.62 -5.40
C PHE A 203 -2.40 -2.37 -4.25
N VAL A 204 -2.96 -3.53 -3.92
CA VAL A 204 -2.48 -4.37 -2.82
C VAL A 204 -2.21 -5.76 -3.37
N VAL A 205 -1.07 -6.34 -2.99
CA VAL A 205 -0.70 -7.69 -3.40
C VAL A 205 -0.10 -8.45 -2.21
N ASP A 206 -0.72 -9.57 -1.85
CA ASP A 206 -0.19 -10.49 -0.85
C ASP A 206 0.64 -11.58 -1.52
N THR A 207 1.55 -12.21 -0.76
CA THR A 207 2.22 -13.40 -1.28
C THR A 207 1.30 -14.61 -1.19
N LEU A 208 1.00 -15.21 -2.34
CA LEU A 208 0.14 -16.39 -2.43
C LEU A 208 0.96 -17.69 -2.39
N GLU A 209 0.26 -18.82 -2.53
CA GLU A 209 0.85 -20.17 -2.51
C GLU A 209 1.82 -20.42 -3.67
N LYS A 210 1.60 -19.76 -4.80
CA LYS A 210 2.44 -19.87 -5.99
C LYS A 210 3.14 -18.53 -6.27
N PRO A 211 4.31 -18.55 -6.92
CA PRO A 211 4.96 -17.33 -7.38
C PRO A 211 4.11 -16.61 -8.43
N CYS A 212 4.21 -15.28 -8.46
CA CYS A 212 3.56 -14.47 -9.47
C CYS A 212 4.42 -14.44 -10.74
N HIS A 213 3.89 -15.00 -11.82
CA HIS A 213 4.50 -14.90 -13.13
C HIS A 213 4.08 -13.59 -13.81
N TYR A 214 4.98 -13.01 -14.61
CA TYR A 214 4.69 -11.84 -15.44
C TYR A 214 5.46 -11.90 -16.76
N GLN A 215 4.78 -11.71 -17.90
CA GLN A 215 5.38 -11.60 -19.25
C GLN A 215 6.44 -12.68 -19.60
N GLY A 216 6.22 -13.93 -19.23
CA GLY A 216 7.12 -15.06 -19.57
C GLY A 216 8.21 -15.35 -18.53
N GLY A 217 8.26 -14.61 -17.42
CA GLY A 217 9.29 -14.81 -16.40
C GLY A 217 8.84 -14.48 -14.98
N PHE A 218 9.78 -14.61 -14.05
CA PHE A 218 9.60 -14.22 -12.65
C PHE A 218 10.50 -13.03 -12.36
N PHE A 219 9.97 -12.08 -11.60
CA PHE A 219 10.70 -10.89 -11.16
C PHE A 219 10.70 -10.83 -9.64
N GLN A 220 11.71 -10.21 -9.05
CA GLN A 220 11.79 -9.93 -7.62
C GLN A 220 12.16 -8.46 -7.40
N ARG A 221 11.89 -7.94 -6.19
CA ARG A 221 12.35 -6.62 -5.80
C ARG A 221 13.65 -6.68 -5.03
N LEU A 222 14.61 -5.85 -5.45
CA LEU A 222 15.85 -5.60 -4.74
C LEU A 222 15.93 -4.09 -4.46
N GLY A 223 15.60 -3.71 -3.22
CA GLY A 223 15.34 -2.31 -2.89
C GLY A 223 14.16 -1.76 -3.69
N SER A 224 14.33 -0.62 -4.35
CA SER A 224 13.33 -0.04 -5.26
C SER A 224 13.36 -0.63 -6.68
N ASN A 225 14.30 -1.53 -7.00
CA ASN A 225 14.45 -2.08 -8.35
C ASN A 225 13.62 -3.35 -8.53
N VAL A 226 13.21 -3.60 -9.77
CA VAL A 226 12.53 -4.84 -10.18
C VAL A 226 13.44 -5.58 -11.14
N GLU A 227 13.94 -6.75 -10.71
CA GLU A 227 14.93 -7.53 -11.43
C GLU A 227 14.36 -8.90 -11.83
N PRO A 228 14.73 -9.43 -13.01
CA PRO A 228 14.36 -10.79 -13.38
C PRO A 228 15.05 -11.78 -12.43
N ILE A 229 14.34 -12.82 -12.03
CA ILE A 229 14.93 -13.97 -11.37
C ILE A 229 15.58 -14.83 -12.47
N PRO A 230 16.89 -15.09 -12.41
CA PRO A 230 17.55 -15.91 -13.43
C PRO A 230 17.07 -17.37 -13.38
N VAL A 231 17.08 -18.03 -14.54
CA VAL A 231 16.58 -19.41 -14.70
C VAL A 231 17.36 -20.40 -13.80
N GLU A 232 18.66 -20.19 -13.64
CA GLU A 232 19.51 -20.96 -12.76
C GLU A 232 19.10 -20.89 -11.27
N GLN A 233 18.34 -19.86 -10.88
CA GLN A 233 17.83 -19.69 -9.52
C GLN A 233 16.42 -20.28 -9.33
N TYR A 234 15.76 -20.72 -10.40
CA TYR A 234 14.35 -21.17 -10.35
C TYR A 234 14.13 -22.32 -9.38
N ALA A 235 15.03 -23.31 -9.33
CA ALA A 235 14.89 -24.43 -8.39
C ALA A 235 14.83 -23.97 -6.93
N THR A 236 15.72 -23.05 -6.55
CA THR A 236 15.75 -22.47 -5.19
C THR A 236 14.56 -21.56 -4.93
N PHE A 237 14.18 -20.76 -5.92
CA PHE A 237 13.03 -19.88 -5.87
C PHE A 237 11.72 -20.66 -5.66
N PHE A 238 11.45 -21.69 -6.46
CA PHE A 238 10.22 -22.50 -6.31
C PHE A 238 10.17 -23.29 -5.02
N ALA A 239 11.32 -23.75 -4.50
CA ALA A 239 11.40 -24.48 -3.24
C ALA A 239 10.85 -23.66 -2.05
N GLN A 240 10.86 -22.32 -2.11
CA GLN A 240 10.33 -21.47 -1.04
C GLN A 240 8.79 -21.49 -0.95
N TYR A 241 8.10 -21.81 -2.05
CA TYR A 241 6.65 -21.90 -2.12
C TYR A 241 6.14 -23.30 -1.73
N ALA A 242 6.89 -24.35 -2.07
CA ALA A 242 6.57 -25.72 -1.65
C ALA A 242 6.49 -25.88 -0.11
N LYS A 243 7.27 -25.08 0.63
CA LYS A 243 7.22 -25.06 2.10
C LYS A 243 6.00 -24.34 2.68
N ARG A 244 5.33 -23.47 1.90
CA ARG A 244 4.21 -22.63 2.35
C ARG A 244 2.85 -23.33 2.24
N GLY A 245 2.68 -24.25 1.28
CA GLY A 245 1.44 -25.01 1.08
C GLY A 245 1.26 -26.23 2.00
N LEU A 246 2.00 -26.32 3.11
CA LEU A 246 1.98 -27.46 4.05
C LEU A 246 1.29 -27.12 5.39
N HIS A 247 0.42 -26.11 5.42
CA HIS A 247 -0.33 -25.68 6.61
C HIS A 247 -1.83 -25.63 6.35
#